data_AF-A0A510PQL5-F1
#
_entry.id   AF-A0A510PQL5-F1
#
_cell.length_a   1.000
_cell.length_b   1.000
_cell.length_c   1.000
_cell.angle_alpha   90.00
_cell.angle_beta   90.00
_cell.angle_gamma   90.00
#
_symmetry.space_group_name_H-M   'P 1'
#
loop_
_entity.id
_entity.type
_entity.pdbx_description
1 polymer ?
#
loop_
_entity_poly.entity_id
_entity_poly.type
_entity_poly.pdbx_seq_one_letter_code
_entity_poly.pdbx_strand_id
1 'polypeptide(L)'
;MDNQGTTRNDLQKLCAVLANNKETPYVNKLNSQARQSAADRAWQSINRFYQNCHAKILGKKGFPRFKKHSRSVEYKLTGYKLSDDRRKIRFTDGFKAGEFDLWCSQKTLVYYSEQQIKRVRVVRRADGYYCQFLIDVERQEYHKPTGQITGIDLGLKEF
;
A
#
# COMPACT_ATOMS: atom_id res chain seq x y z
N MET A 1 21.40 4.85 -17.18
CA MET A 1 19.93 4.85 -16.94
C MET A 1 19.33 5.07 -18.30
N ASP A 2 18.90 4.00 -18.93
CA ASP A 2 18.80 3.98 -20.39
C ASP A 2 17.47 4.55 -20.90
N ASN A 3 16.55 4.90 -19.98
CA ASN A 3 15.22 5.44 -20.27
C ASN A 3 15.00 6.80 -19.58
N GLN A 4 15.41 7.87 -20.25
CA GLN A 4 15.11 9.25 -19.83
C GLN A 4 13.66 9.63 -20.19
N GLY A 5 13.06 10.57 -19.44
CA GLY A 5 11.69 11.07 -19.72
C GLY A 5 10.56 10.10 -19.38
N THR A 6 10.85 8.99 -18.67
CA THR A 6 9.85 7.99 -18.30
C THR A 6 8.75 8.58 -17.41
N THR A 7 7.48 8.35 -17.74
CA THR A 7 6.33 8.82 -16.96
C THR A 7 5.75 7.73 -16.05
N ARG A 8 4.85 8.11 -15.14
CA ARG A 8 4.06 7.16 -14.34
C ARG A 8 3.33 6.14 -15.21
N ASN A 9 2.78 6.58 -16.33
CA ASN A 9 2.00 5.74 -17.23
C ASN A 9 2.89 4.71 -17.93
N ASP A 10 4.14 5.05 -18.23
CA ASP A 10 5.09 4.13 -18.83
C ASP A 10 5.45 2.99 -17.86
N LEU A 11 5.63 3.31 -16.56
CA LEU A 11 5.78 2.28 -15.53
C LEU A 11 4.55 1.36 -15.42
N GLN A 12 3.35 1.90 -15.60
CA GLN A 12 2.13 1.09 -15.58
C GLN A 12 2.05 0.15 -16.79
N LYS A 13 2.47 0.59 -17.98
CA LYS A 13 2.53 -0.27 -19.18
C LYS A 13 3.49 -1.46 -19.00
N LEU A 14 4.60 -1.27 -18.28
CA LEU A 14 5.53 -2.36 -17.98
C LEU A 14 4.89 -3.52 -17.17
N CYS A 15 3.79 -3.28 -16.46
CA CYS A 15 3.08 -4.34 -15.74
C CYS A 15 2.53 -5.44 -16.67
N ALA A 16 2.17 -5.09 -17.91
CA ALA A 16 1.73 -6.05 -18.91
C ALA A 16 2.91 -6.81 -19.51
N VAL A 17 4.00 -6.10 -19.82
CA VAL A 17 5.25 -6.69 -20.33
C VAL A 17 5.81 -7.72 -19.34
N LEU A 18 5.89 -7.36 -18.06
CA LEU A 18 6.38 -8.26 -17.01
C LEU A 18 5.48 -9.48 -16.79
N ALA A 19 4.17 -9.35 -17.01
CA ALA A 19 3.26 -10.50 -16.91
C ALA A 19 3.43 -11.47 -18.09
N ASN A 20 3.85 -10.98 -19.25
CA ASN A 20 4.12 -11.82 -20.42
C ASN A 20 5.57 -12.34 -20.45
N ASN A 21 6.43 -11.92 -19.51
CA ASN A 21 7.82 -12.37 -19.44
C ASN A 21 7.90 -13.82 -18.92
N LYS A 22 8.55 -14.69 -19.70
CA LYS A 22 8.80 -16.09 -19.37
C LYS A 22 9.73 -16.29 -18.18
N GLU A 23 10.60 -15.32 -17.87
CA GLU A 23 11.49 -15.37 -16.71
C GLU A 23 10.74 -15.14 -15.39
N THR A 24 9.60 -14.44 -15.44
CA THR A 24 8.80 -14.09 -14.27
C THR A 24 7.36 -14.59 -14.42
N PRO A 25 7.14 -15.91 -14.61
CA PRO A 25 5.81 -16.44 -14.92
C PRO A 25 4.81 -16.25 -13.78
N TYR A 26 5.30 -16.08 -12.56
CA TYR A 26 4.49 -15.77 -11.38
C TYR A 26 3.83 -14.39 -11.44
N VAL A 27 4.35 -13.44 -12.24
CA VAL A 27 3.78 -12.09 -12.37
C VAL A 27 2.43 -12.14 -13.05
N ASN A 28 2.23 -13.06 -14.02
CA ASN A 28 0.94 -13.25 -14.66
C ASN A 28 -0.14 -13.76 -13.69
N LYS A 29 0.27 -14.51 -12.66
CA LYS A 29 -0.63 -15.01 -11.62
C LYS A 29 -1.09 -13.89 -10.68
N LEU A 30 -0.38 -12.78 -10.60
CA LEU A 30 -0.81 -11.63 -9.80
C LEU A 30 -1.99 -10.91 -10.46
N ASN A 31 -2.95 -10.50 -9.64
CA ASN A 31 -3.99 -9.57 -10.07
C ASN A 31 -3.37 -8.30 -10.70
N SER A 32 -4.02 -7.76 -11.73
CA SER A 32 -3.55 -6.59 -12.46
C SER A 32 -3.30 -5.38 -11.55
N GLN A 33 -4.19 -5.11 -10.61
CA GLN A 33 -4.03 -3.99 -9.68
C GLN A 33 -2.92 -4.20 -8.66
N ALA A 34 -2.58 -5.45 -8.34
CA ALA A 34 -1.41 -5.75 -7.51
C ALA A 34 -0.10 -5.41 -8.23
N ARG A 35 -0.02 -5.73 -9.52
CA ARG A 35 1.11 -5.30 -10.38
C ARG A 35 1.17 -3.78 -10.48
N GLN A 36 0.04 -3.12 -10.72
CA GLN A 36 -0.04 -1.66 -10.77
C GLN A 36 0.34 -0.98 -9.45
N SER A 37 0.01 -1.57 -8.30
CA SER A 37 0.43 -1.06 -6.97
C SER A 37 1.95 -1.11 -6.82
N ALA A 38 2.61 -2.17 -7.30
CA ALA A 38 4.06 -2.24 -7.32
C ALA A 38 4.68 -1.15 -8.21
N ALA A 39 4.13 -0.93 -9.41
CA ALA A 39 4.56 0.16 -10.30
C ALA A 39 4.34 1.55 -9.67
N ASP A 40 3.22 1.78 -8.98
CA ASP A 40 2.95 3.04 -8.28
C ASP A 40 3.99 3.31 -7.18
N ARG A 41 4.42 2.28 -6.43
CA ARG A 41 5.47 2.43 -5.40
C ARG A 41 6.83 2.75 -6.00
N ALA A 42 7.18 2.13 -7.12
CA ALA A 42 8.39 2.44 -7.86
C ALA A 42 8.35 3.91 -8.35
N TRP A 43 7.23 4.33 -8.93
CA TRP A 43 7.02 5.71 -9.36
C TRP A 43 7.12 6.71 -8.20
N GLN A 44 6.49 6.44 -7.06
CA GLN A 44 6.59 7.31 -5.88
C GLN A 44 8.03 7.52 -5.43
N SER A 45 8.86 6.48 -5.51
CA SER A 45 10.28 6.57 -5.15
C SER A 45 11.07 7.43 -6.15
N ILE A 46 10.81 7.26 -7.46
CA ILE A 46 11.40 8.06 -8.54
C ILE A 46 10.98 9.53 -8.42
N ASN A 47 9.68 9.79 -8.30
CA ASN A 47 9.13 11.13 -8.18
C ASN A 47 9.69 11.86 -6.95
N ARG A 48 9.76 11.18 -5.80
CA ARG A 48 10.36 11.73 -4.57
C ARG A 48 11.82 12.11 -4.76
N PHE A 49 12.59 11.28 -5.47
CA PHE A 49 14.00 11.59 -5.77
C PHE A 49 14.13 12.89 -6.56
N TYR A 50 13.38 13.04 -7.67
CA TYR A 50 13.43 14.26 -8.47
C TYR A 50 12.92 15.48 -7.70
N GLN A 51 11.81 15.36 -6.97
CA GLN A 51 11.29 16.44 -6.12
C GLN A 51 12.34 16.93 -5.11
N ASN A 52 13.03 16.01 -4.43
CA ASN A 52 14.10 16.37 -3.49
C ASN A 52 15.30 17.04 -4.18
N CYS A 53 15.64 16.61 -5.39
CA CYS A 53 16.71 17.22 -6.18
C CYS A 53 16.36 18.65 -6.59
N HIS A 54 15.16 18.88 -7.12
CA HIS A 54 14.66 20.21 -7.50
C HIS A 54 14.55 21.14 -6.28
N ALA A 55 14.04 20.64 -5.15
CA ALA A 55 13.96 21.40 -3.89
C ALA A 55 15.31 21.57 -3.17
N LYS A 56 16.41 21.04 -3.74
CA LYS A 56 17.78 21.11 -3.20
C LYS A 56 17.96 20.59 -1.76
N ILE A 57 17.09 19.70 -1.27
CA ILE A 57 17.10 19.21 0.12
C ILE A 57 18.38 18.40 0.44
N LEU A 58 19.15 18.83 1.44
CA LEU A 58 20.37 18.14 1.90
C LEU A 58 20.07 16.72 2.42
N GLY A 59 20.97 15.77 2.16
CA GLY A 59 20.88 14.38 2.66
C GLY A 59 19.79 13.48 2.05
N LYS A 60 18.84 14.03 1.28
CA LYS A 60 17.70 13.27 0.71
C LYS A 60 17.77 13.06 -0.81
N LYS A 61 18.96 13.26 -1.42
CA LYS A 61 19.22 13.16 -2.88
C LYS A 61 19.83 11.82 -3.31
N GLY A 62 19.61 10.75 -2.55
CA GLY A 62 20.07 9.41 -2.94
C GLY A 62 19.18 8.80 -4.02
N PHE A 63 19.77 8.16 -5.03
CA PHE A 63 19.01 7.43 -6.04
C PHE A 63 18.11 6.35 -5.40
N PRO A 64 16.87 6.14 -5.91
CA PRO A 64 15.99 5.09 -5.44
C PRO A 64 16.66 3.72 -5.54
N ARG A 65 16.50 2.89 -4.51
CA ARG A 65 16.98 1.50 -4.48
C ARG A 65 15.84 0.56 -4.17
N PHE A 66 15.83 -0.60 -4.80
CA PHE A 66 14.85 -1.64 -4.48
C PHE A 66 15.07 -2.19 -3.07
N LYS A 67 13.97 -2.48 -2.39
CA LYS A 67 14.02 -3.18 -1.11
C LYS A 67 14.41 -4.64 -1.34
N LYS A 68 15.47 -5.11 -0.67
CA LYS A 68 15.96 -6.50 -0.78
C LYS A 68 14.91 -7.54 -0.41
N HIS A 69 14.10 -7.25 0.61
CA HIS A 69 13.08 -8.15 1.12
C HIS A 69 11.72 -7.47 1.18
N SER A 70 10.97 -7.56 0.08
CA SER A 70 9.54 -7.22 0.09
C SER A 70 8.74 -8.44 0.51
N ARG A 71 7.95 -8.30 1.57
CA ARG A 71 7.10 -9.36 2.14
C ARG A 71 5.62 -8.93 2.14
N SER A 72 5.22 -8.15 1.14
CA SER A 72 3.87 -7.61 1.07
C SER A 72 3.35 -7.46 -0.35
N VAL A 73 2.08 -7.80 -0.54
CA VAL A 73 1.32 -7.62 -1.78
C VAL A 73 0.11 -6.75 -1.45
N GLU A 74 -0.21 -5.80 -2.30
CA GLU A 74 -1.36 -4.91 -2.10
C GLU A 74 -2.28 -4.95 -3.30
N TYR A 75 -3.56 -5.05 -3.01
CA TYR A 75 -4.67 -5.04 -3.93
C TYR A 75 -5.41 -3.72 -3.73
N LYS A 76 -5.80 -3.05 -4.82
CA LYS A 76 -6.56 -1.79 -4.74
C LYS A 76 -8.03 -2.14 -4.48
N LEU A 77 -8.79 -2.34 -5.55
CA LEU A 77 -10.22 -2.66 -5.53
C LEU A 77 -10.53 -4.09 -5.99
N THR A 78 -9.64 -4.74 -6.75
CA THR A 78 -9.83 -6.09 -7.30
C THR A 78 -8.75 -7.06 -6.84
N GLY A 79 -9.02 -8.35 -7.02
CA GLY A 79 -8.11 -9.44 -6.59
C GLY A 79 -8.43 -10.01 -5.21
N TYR A 80 -9.43 -9.46 -4.52
CA TYR A 80 -9.98 -10.00 -3.28
C TYR A 80 -11.51 -9.80 -3.24
N LYS A 81 -12.18 -10.57 -2.39
CA LYS A 81 -13.57 -10.37 -1.97
C LYS A 81 -13.68 -10.65 -0.47
N LEU A 82 -14.46 -9.85 0.25
CA LEU A 82 -14.80 -10.12 1.64
C LEU A 82 -16.12 -10.91 1.70
N SER A 83 -16.32 -11.69 2.75
CA SER A 83 -17.64 -12.24 3.08
C SER A 83 -18.59 -11.13 3.56
N ASP A 84 -19.90 -11.38 3.53
CA ASP A 84 -20.92 -10.41 3.96
C ASP A 84 -20.72 -9.96 5.42
N ASP A 85 -20.31 -10.89 6.29
CA ASP A 85 -19.98 -10.62 7.70
C ASP A 85 -18.54 -10.09 7.91
N ARG A 86 -17.76 -10.02 6.83
CA ARG A 86 -16.36 -9.57 6.77
C ARG A 86 -15.41 -10.27 7.71
N ARG A 87 -15.73 -11.53 8.02
CA ARG A 87 -14.85 -12.43 8.77
C ARG A 87 -13.99 -13.30 7.88
N LYS A 88 -14.21 -13.26 6.58
CA LYS A 88 -13.40 -14.00 5.62
C LYS A 88 -12.96 -13.13 4.47
N ILE A 89 -11.80 -13.46 3.92
CA ILE A 89 -11.27 -12.86 2.71
C ILE A 89 -10.91 -13.95 1.71
N ARG A 90 -11.42 -13.82 0.49
CA ARG A 90 -11.10 -14.69 -0.63
C ARG A 90 -10.25 -13.96 -1.64
N PHE A 91 -9.08 -14.48 -1.97
CA PHE A 91 -8.24 -13.94 -3.04
C PHE A 91 -8.61 -14.59 -4.38
N THR A 92 -8.76 -13.76 -5.41
CA THR A 92 -9.25 -14.17 -6.73
C THR A 92 -8.18 -14.08 -7.82
N ASP A 93 -6.92 -13.97 -7.42
CA ASP A 93 -5.80 -13.97 -8.35
C ASP A 93 -5.45 -15.39 -8.84
N GLY A 94 -4.51 -15.46 -9.79
CA GLY A 94 -4.08 -16.71 -10.42
C GLY A 94 -3.27 -17.63 -9.50
N PHE A 95 -2.95 -17.22 -8.27
CA PHE A 95 -2.35 -18.11 -7.28
C PHE A 95 -3.39 -19.03 -6.64
N LYS A 96 -4.68 -18.72 -6.77
CA LYS A 96 -5.78 -19.55 -6.22
C LYS A 96 -5.59 -19.83 -4.73
N ALA A 97 -5.16 -18.82 -3.98
CA ALA A 97 -4.87 -18.95 -2.54
C ALA A 97 -6.10 -19.39 -1.72
N GLY A 98 -7.31 -19.14 -2.24
CA GLY A 98 -8.55 -19.58 -1.61
C GLY A 98 -9.15 -18.52 -0.68
N GLU A 99 -9.90 -19.01 0.30
CA GLU A 99 -10.58 -18.23 1.32
C GLU A 99 -9.88 -18.42 2.67
N PHE A 100 -9.72 -17.32 3.42
CA PHE A 100 -9.07 -17.29 4.71
C PHE A 100 -9.96 -16.60 5.73
N ASP A 101 -9.94 -17.10 6.96
CA ASP A 101 -10.57 -16.44 8.09
C ASP A 101 -9.74 -15.22 8.53
N LEU A 102 -10.43 -14.11 8.78
CA LEU A 102 -9.89 -12.87 9.32
C LEU A 102 -10.07 -12.86 10.83
N TRP A 103 -8.97 -13.04 11.55
CA TRP A 103 -8.94 -12.86 13.00
C TRP A 103 -8.65 -11.39 13.34
N CYS A 104 -9.70 -10.64 13.65
CA CYS A 104 -9.61 -9.25 14.08
C CYS A 104 -9.94 -9.14 15.57
N SER A 105 -9.10 -8.43 16.35
CA SER A 105 -9.30 -8.22 17.79
C SER A 105 -10.60 -7.47 18.11
N GLN A 106 -11.07 -6.66 17.17
CA GLN A 106 -12.34 -5.95 17.24
C GLN A 106 -13.14 -6.25 15.96
N LYS A 107 -14.47 -6.39 16.07
CA LYS A 107 -15.37 -6.57 14.92
C LYS A 107 -15.57 -5.24 14.16
N THR A 108 -14.51 -4.52 13.87
CA THR A 108 -14.59 -3.17 13.29
C THR A 108 -14.81 -3.16 11.79
N LEU A 109 -14.33 -4.19 11.07
CA LEU A 109 -14.38 -4.17 9.62
C LEU A 109 -15.81 -4.17 9.07
N VAL A 110 -16.77 -4.80 9.77
CA VAL A 110 -18.19 -4.85 9.38
C VAL A 110 -18.86 -3.48 9.33
N TYR A 111 -18.37 -2.50 10.11
CA TYR A 111 -19.00 -1.17 10.21
C TYR A 111 -18.70 -0.25 9.03
N TYR A 112 -17.62 -0.52 8.30
CA TYR A 112 -17.31 0.27 7.10
C TYR A 112 -18.20 -0.16 5.95
N SER A 113 -18.31 0.57 4.85
CA SER A 113 -18.85 0.03 3.59
C SER A 113 -17.72 -0.54 2.74
N GLU A 114 -18.03 -1.38 1.75
CA GLU A 114 -17.01 -1.84 0.79
C GLU A 114 -16.36 -0.67 0.06
N GLN A 115 -17.13 0.40 -0.20
CA GLN A 115 -16.66 1.61 -0.86
C GLN A 115 -15.64 2.40 -0.02
N GLN A 116 -15.70 2.29 1.31
CA GLN A 116 -14.72 2.87 2.23
C GLN A 116 -13.42 2.07 2.27
N ILE A 117 -13.45 0.77 1.97
CA ILE A 117 -12.23 -0.06 1.92
C ILE A 117 -11.55 0.15 0.58
N LYS A 118 -10.51 0.98 0.55
CA LYS A 118 -9.83 1.35 -0.71
C LYS A 118 -8.74 0.38 -1.13
N ARG A 119 -8.10 -0.30 -0.18
CA ARG A 119 -7.00 -1.24 -0.43
C ARG A 119 -6.93 -2.34 0.62
N VAL A 120 -6.46 -3.50 0.21
CA VAL A 120 -6.05 -4.59 1.10
C VAL A 120 -4.60 -4.94 0.83
N ARG A 121 -3.78 -4.96 1.88
CA ARG A 121 -2.38 -5.36 1.79
C ARG A 121 -2.14 -6.60 2.65
N VAL A 122 -1.71 -7.67 2.01
CA VAL A 122 -1.20 -8.87 2.69
C VAL A 122 0.25 -8.60 3.07
N VAL A 123 0.60 -8.82 4.34
CA VAL A 123 1.94 -8.63 4.90
C VAL A 123 2.39 -9.90 5.62
N ARG A 124 3.54 -10.44 5.22
CA ARG A 124 4.21 -11.54 5.90
C ARG A 124 5.19 -11.00 6.94
N ARG A 125 4.94 -11.34 8.21
CA ARG A 125 5.80 -11.07 9.38
C ARG A 125 6.42 -12.38 9.86
N ALA A 126 7.20 -12.33 10.95
CA ALA A 126 7.86 -13.52 11.48
C ALA A 126 6.86 -14.51 12.10
N ASP A 127 5.84 -13.97 12.75
CA ASP A 127 4.76 -14.65 13.47
C ASP A 127 3.57 -15.05 12.59
N GLY A 128 3.34 -14.38 11.46
CA GLY A 128 2.12 -14.64 10.70
C GLY A 128 1.99 -13.93 9.37
N TYR A 129 0.81 -14.09 8.78
CA TYR A 129 0.32 -13.30 7.66
C TYR A 129 -0.79 -12.38 8.17
N TYR A 130 -0.74 -11.13 7.76
CA TYR A 130 -1.69 -10.10 8.19
C TYR A 130 -2.33 -9.46 6.98
N CYS A 131 -3.63 -9.19 7.05
CA CYS A 131 -4.32 -8.33 6.10
C CYS A 131 -4.45 -6.92 6.72
N GLN A 132 -3.82 -5.94 6.08
CA GLN A 132 -3.98 -4.53 6.42
C GLN A 132 -5.02 -3.91 5.49
N PHE A 133 -6.05 -3.31 6.07
CA PHE A 133 -7.10 -2.62 5.34
C PHE A 133 -6.84 -1.12 5.35
N LEU A 134 -6.86 -0.50 4.17
CA LEU A 134 -6.84 0.96 4.05
C LEU A 134 -8.28 1.44 3.93
N ILE A 135 -8.75 2.14 4.95
CA ILE A 135 -10.13 2.59 5.10
C ILE A 135 -10.17 4.10 4.96
N ASP A 136 -11.09 4.56 4.11
CA ASP A 136 -11.38 5.97 3.88
C ASP A 136 -12.51 6.41 4.81
N VAL A 137 -12.12 6.88 5.99
CA VAL A 137 -13.03 7.38 7.01
C VAL A 137 -12.37 8.54 7.74
N GLU A 138 -13.15 9.56 8.04
CA GLU A 138 -12.73 10.62 8.94
C GLU A 138 -12.85 10.13 10.38
N ARG A 139 -11.72 10.03 11.08
CA ARG A 139 -11.69 9.61 12.48
C ARG A 139 -12.11 10.78 13.35
N GLN A 140 -13.32 10.73 13.89
CA GLN A 140 -13.77 11.65 14.93
C GLN A 140 -13.55 11.02 16.31
N GLU A 141 -12.75 11.67 17.14
CA GLU A 141 -12.56 11.29 18.54
C GLU A 141 -13.22 12.33 19.45
N TYR A 142 -14.34 11.93 20.05
CA TYR A 142 -14.99 12.74 21.06
C TYR A 142 -14.18 12.65 22.35
N HIS A 143 -13.38 13.66 22.62
CA HIS A 143 -12.69 13.81 23.90
C HIS A 143 -13.58 14.64 24.83
N LYS A 144 -13.60 14.30 26.12
CA LYS A 144 -14.15 15.20 27.14
C LYS A 144 -13.12 16.32 27.35
N PRO A 145 -13.49 17.60 27.17
CA PRO A 145 -12.58 18.70 27.49
C PRO A 145 -12.16 18.60 28.95
N THR A 146 -10.86 18.54 29.23
CA THR A 146 -10.35 18.45 30.61
C THR A 146 -10.30 19.81 31.31
N GLY A 147 -10.60 20.90 30.60
CA GLY A 147 -10.45 22.28 31.09
C GLY A 147 -9.00 22.75 31.24
N GLN A 148 -8.03 21.86 31.03
CA GLN A 148 -6.60 22.21 31.01
C GLN A 148 -6.19 22.58 29.60
N ILE A 149 -5.71 23.81 29.43
CA ILE A 149 -5.17 24.30 28.15
C ILE A 149 -3.69 23.94 28.13
N THR A 150 -3.31 23.00 27.26
CA THR A 150 -1.91 22.72 26.95
C THR A 150 -1.54 23.48 25.69
N GLY A 151 -0.65 24.47 25.81
CA GLY A 151 -0.05 25.14 24.66
C GLY A 151 1.09 24.28 24.11
N ILE A 152 1.08 24.00 22.81
CA ILE A 152 2.23 23.41 22.12
C ILE A 152 2.98 24.57 21.47
N ASP A 153 4.13 24.94 22.03
CA ASP A 153 5.06 25.87 21.38
C ASP A 153 6.13 25.06 20.65
N LEU A 154 6.19 25.19 19.33
CA LEU A 154 7.17 24.52 18.48
C LEU A 154 8.35 25.45 18.25
N GLY A 155 9.21 25.57 19.27
CA GLY A 155 10.43 26.36 19.21
C GLY A 155 11.53 25.71 18.37
N LEU A 156 12.35 26.53 17.71
CA LEU A 156 13.50 26.04 16.93
C LEU A 156 14.69 25.58 17.79
N LYS A 157 14.73 25.97 19.07
CA LYS A 157 15.84 25.72 20.00
C LYS A 157 15.59 24.59 20.99
N GLU A 158 14.35 24.38 21.40
CA GLU A 158 13.94 23.33 22.33
C GLU A 158 12.64 22.69 21.81
N PHE A 159 12.66 21.37 21.69
CA PHE A 159 11.59 20.49 21.23
C PHE A 159 11.57 19.20 22.05
#